data_AF-A0A9D0IKH4-F1
#
_entry.id   AF-A0A9D0IKH4-F1
#
_cell.length_a   1.000
_cell.length_b   1.000
_cell.length_c   1.000
_cell.angle_alpha   90.00
_cell.angle_beta   90.00
_cell.angle_gamma   90.00
#
_symmetry.space_group_name_H-M   'P 1'
#
loop_
_entity.id
_entity.type
_entity.pdbx_description
1 polymer ?
#
loop_
_entity_poly.entity_id
_entity_poly.type
_entity_poly.pdbx_seq_one_letter_code
_entity_poly.pdbx_strand_id
1 'polypeptide(L)'
;MIKNITTACVLGLALAGGAVAADDKSDDKGDDVITSIDEGMEYYREGDFAEAVSSLNYAVQLIQQKKGQSLGKLLPEPLDGWTAEEVQSQAAGA
;
A
#
# COMPACT_ATOMS: atom_id res chain seq x y z
N MET A 1 -9.73 -13.84 30.95
CA MET A 1 -10.05 -12.70 30.07
C MET A 1 -9.52 -11.44 30.72
N ILE A 2 -8.41 -10.92 30.22
CA ILE A 2 -7.79 -9.66 30.71
C ILE A 2 -7.80 -8.73 29.51
N LYS A 3 -8.63 -7.68 29.55
CA LYS A 3 -8.82 -6.73 28.46
C LYS A 3 -7.91 -5.53 28.70
N ASN A 4 -6.96 -5.35 27.80
CA ASN A 4 -5.93 -4.33 27.84
C ASN A 4 -6.48 -2.95 27.46
N ILE A 5 -6.37 -2.03 28.42
CA ILE A 5 -5.92 -0.63 28.29
C ILE A 5 -6.40 0.12 27.04
N THR A 6 -7.58 0.73 27.17
CA THR A 6 -8.04 1.86 26.37
C THR A 6 -7.17 3.09 26.69
N THR A 7 -6.29 3.50 25.79
CA THR A 7 -5.71 4.85 25.74
C THR A 7 -5.82 5.34 24.31
N ALA A 8 -7.02 5.80 23.96
CA ALA A 8 -7.27 6.61 22.78
C ALA A 8 -7.38 8.06 23.28
N CYS A 9 -6.37 8.86 22.98
CA CYS A 9 -6.43 10.32 23.09
C CYS A 9 -7.52 10.84 22.14
N VAL A 10 -8.74 10.93 22.64
CA VAL A 10 -9.78 11.77 22.06
C VAL A 10 -9.51 13.19 22.56
N LEU A 11 -8.79 13.97 21.77
CA LEU A 11 -8.96 15.42 21.73
C LEU A 11 -9.40 15.78 20.31
N GLY A 12 -10.68 15.51 20.05
CA GLY A 12 -11.39 16.11 18.93
C GLY A 12 -11.87 17.49 19.35
N LEU A 13 -11.38 18.53 18.67
CA LEU A 13 -11.98 19.85 18.67
C LEU A 13 -12.07 20.37 17.23
N ALA A 14 -13.29 20.77 16.87
CA ALA A 14 -13.72 21.68 15.81
C ALA A 14 -14.55 21.06 14.68
N LEU A 15 -15.87 21.18 14.86
CA LEU A 15 -16.90 21.17 13.82
C LEU A 15 -16.89 22.51 13.05
N ALA A 16 -16.84 22.48 11.72
CA ALA A 16 -17.50 23.46 10.85
C ALA A 16 -17.50 22.99 9.38
N GLY A 17 -18.70 22.76 8.85
CA GLY A 17 -19.15 23.04 7.47
C GLY A 17 -18.22 22.73 6.29
N GLY A 18 -18.56 21.68 5.55
CA GLY A 18 -18.10 21.48 4.19
C GLY A 18 -18.35 20.05 3.73
N ALA A 19 -19.48 19.83 3.05
CA ALA A 19 -19.71 18.60 2.31
C ALA A 19 -18.59 18.47 1.26
N VAL A 20 -17.57 17.66 1.54
CA VAL A 20 -16.75 17.12 0.46
C VAL A 20 -17.62 16.08 -0.22
N ALA A 21 -18.06 16.44 -1.43
CA ALA A 21 -18.56 15.49 -2.40
C ALA A 21 -17.63 14.29 -2.39
N ALA A 22 -18.20 13.10 -2.18
CA ALA A 22 -17.56 11.85 -2.55
C ALA A 22 -17.38 11.90 -4.07
N ASP A 23 -16.25 12.46 -4.49
CA ASP A 23 -15.76 12.37 -5.85
C ASP A 23 -15.37 10.90 -6.02
N ASP A 24 -16.28 10.15 -6.62
CA ASP A 24 -16.08 8.84 -7.23
C ASP A 24 -15.05 9.00 -8.37
N LYS A 25 -13.80 9.31 -8.01
CA LYS A 25 -12.66 9.14 -8.92
C LYS A 25 -12.41 7.66 -8.97
N SER A 26 -13.16 7.05 -9.88
CA SER A 26 -12.87 5.78 -10.52
C SER A 26 -11.36 5.68 -10.70
N ASP A 27 -10.75 4.88 -9.84
CA ASP A 27 -9.31 4.61 -9.73
C ASP A 27 -8.85 3.83 -10.97
N ASP A 28 -8.84 4.47 -12.13
CA ASP A 28 -7.89 4.14 -13.21
C ASP A 28 -6.58 4.90 -12.93
N LYS A 29 -6.10 4.83 -11.67
CA LYS A 29 -4.72 5.14 -11.38
C LYS A 29 -3.95 4.05 -12.11
N GLY A 30 -3.33 4.41 -13.23
CA GLY A 30 -2.43 3.53 -13.94
C GLY A 30 -1.52 2.83 -12.94
N ASP A 31 -1.27 1.54 -13.15
CA ASP A 31 -0.55 0.65 -12.22
C ASP A 31 0.43 1.43 -11.33
N ASP A 32 0.18 1.45 -10.01
CA ASP A 32 0.95 2.28 -9.07
C ASP A 32 2.47 2.13 -9.24
N VAL A 33 2.93 0.95 -9.67
CA VAL A 33 4.34 0.72 -10.03
C VAL A 33 4.80 1.64 -11.17
N ILE A 34 4.02 1.70 -12.25
CA ILE A 34 4.32 2.51 -13.44
C ILE A 34 4.25 3.99 -13.08
N THR A 35 3.22 4.41 -12.35
CA THR A 35 3.06 5.78 -11.89
C THR A 35 4.28 6.25 -11.08
N SER A 36 4.73 5.46 -10.11
CA SER A 36 5.92 5.81 -9.30
C SER A 36 7.24 5.78 -10.08
N ILE A 37 7.34 4.96 -11.14
CA ILE A 37 8.51 4.99 -12.04
C ILE A 37 8.51 6.28 -12.86
N ASP A 38 7.37 6.67 -13.41
CA ASP A 38 7.24 7.88 -14.23
C ASP A 38 7.58 9.15 -13.43
N GLU A 39 7.06 9.26 -12.20
CA GLU A 39 7.41 10.33 -11.25
C GLU A 39 8.91 10.34 -10.94
N GLY A 40 9.50 9.17 -10.65
CA GLY A 40 10.93 9.09 -10.37
C GLY A 40 11.81 9.53 -11.54
N MET A 41 11.37 9.23 -12.77
CA MET A 41 12.05 9.68 -14.00
C MET A 41 11.89 11.17 -14.25
N GLU A 42 10.75 11.76 -13.91
CA GLU A 42 10.52 13.21 -13.96
C GLU A 42 11.48 13.94 -13.02
N TYR A 43 11.48 13.58 -11.73
CA TYR A 43 12.38 14.17 -10.74
C TYR A 43 13.86 14.03 -11.11
N TYR A 44 14.26 12.87 -11.64
CA TYR A 44 15.63 12.66 -12.10
C TYR A 44 16.03 13.64 -13.22
N ARG A 45 15.12 13.89 -14.18
CA ARG A 45 15.36 14.82 -15.28
C ARG A 45 15.44 16.27 -14.81
N GLU A 46 14.68 16.62 -13.77
CA GLU A 46 14.70 17.94 -13.14
C GLU A 46 15.93 18.16 -12.24
N GLY A 47 16.67 17.09 -11.94
CA GLY A 47 17.83 17.12 -11.04
C GLY A 47 17.47 16.98 -9.56
N ASP A 48 16.20 16.71 -9.25
CA ASP A 48 15.74 16.41 -7.90
C ASP A 48 15.99 14.93 -7.57
N PHE A 49 17.23 14.63 -7.22
CA PHE A 49 17.64 13.25 -7.01
C PHE A 49 17.08 12.63 -5.74
N ALA A 50 16.74 13.43 -4.72
CA ALA A 50 16.16 12.90 -3.48
C ALA A 50 14.76 12.33 -3.75
N GLU A 51 13.97 13.06 -4.53
CA GLU A 51 12.58 12.72 -4.80
C GLU A 51 12.53 11.59 -5.83
N ALA A 52 13.44 11.61 -6.81
CA ALA A 52 13.65 10.50 -7.74
C ALA A 52 13.94 9.17 -7.01
N VAL A 53 14.85 9.20 -6.03
CA VAL A 53 15.18 8.01 -5.23
C VAL A 53 13.98 7.54 -4.41
N SER A 54 13.22 8.46 -3.83
CA SER A 54 12.02 8.14 -3.05
C SER A 54 10.98 7.40 -3.91
N SER A 55 10.59 7.97 -5.06
CA SER A 55 9.57 7.38 -5.94
C SER A 55 10.02 6.03 -6.51
N LEU A 56 11.27 5.91 -6.95
CA LEU A 56 11.80 4.65 -7.49
C LEU A 56 11.87 3.56 -6.42
N ASN A 57 12.25 3.88 -5.17
CA ASN A 57 12.25 2.91 -4.08
C ASN A 57 10.83 2.44 -3.74
N TYR A 58 9.84 3.32 -3.83
CA TYR A 58 8.45 2.93 -3.65
C TYR A 58 7.98 1.99 -4.77
N ALA A 59 8.31 2.27 -6.03
CA ALA A 59 8.05 1.34 -7.13
C ALA A 59 8.68 -0.05 -6.90
N VAL A 60 9.92 -0.10 -6.40
CA VAL A 60 10.59 -1.35 -6.02
C VAL A 60 9.79 -2.11 -4.96
N GLN A 61 9.31 -1.43 -3.91
CA GLN A 61 8.50 -2.06 -2.87
C GLN A 61 7.22 -2.69 -3.45
N LEU A 62 6.52 -1.96 -4.31
CA LEU A 62 5.30 -2.45 -4.97
C LEU A 62 5.57 -3.67 -5.86
N ILE A 63 6.66 -3.67 -6.63
CA ILE A 63 7.08 -4.83 -7.44
C ILE A 63 7.32 -6.05 -6.56
N GLN A 64 7.97 -5.87 -5.41
CA GLN A 64 8.24 -6.98 -4.48
C GLN A 64 6.95 -7.53 -3.87
N GLN A 65 5.96 -6.68 -3.58
CA GLN A 65 4.63 -7.12 -3.15
C GLN A 65 3.95 -7.96 -4.24
N LYS A 66 3.92 -7.49 -5.49
CA LYS A 66 3.33 -8.24 -6.62
C LYS A 66 4.02 -9.59 -6.84
N LYS A 67 5.35 -9.62 -6.68
CA LYS A 67 6.12 -10.87 -6.72
C LYS A 67 5.73 -11.81 -5.58
N GLY A 68 5.61 -11.31 -4.35
CA GLY A 68 5.16 -12.11 -3.21
C GLY A 68 3.76 -12.70 -3.40
N GLN A 69 2.84 -11.91 -3.98
CA GLN A 69 1.49 -12.35 -4.31
C GLN A 69 1.47 -13.45 -5.38
N SER A 70 2.36 -13.40 -6.37
CA SER A 70 2.42 -14.44 -7.39
C SER A 70 2.94 -15.77 -6.84
N LEU A 71 3.81 -15.76 -5.82
CA LEU A 71 4.25 -16.98 -5.15
C LEU A 71 3.10 -17.71 -4.45
N GLY A 72 2.15 -17.00 -3.85
CA GLY A 72 0.96 -17.61 -3.23
C GLY A 72 0.13 -18.42 -4.23
N LYS A 73 0.09 -17.99 -5.49
CA LYS A 73 -0.63 -18.68 -6.58
C LYS A 73 0.06 -19.96 -7.07
N LEU A 74 1.31 -20.18 -6.67
CA LEU A 74 2.10 -21.36 -7.05
C LEU A 74 2.05 -22.45 -5.98
N LEU A 75 1.39 -22.20 -4.84
CA LEU A 75 1.26 -23.21 -3.80
C LEU A 75 0.28 -24.31 -4.25
N PRO A 76 0.60 -25.60 -4.02
CA PRO A 76 -0.33 -26.68 -4.30
C PRO A 76 -1.57 -26.57 -3.40
N GLU A 77 -2.67 -27.20 -3.81
CA GLU A 77 -3.85 -27.29 -2.95
C GLU A 77 -3.48 -27.87 -1.58
N PRO A 78 -4.13 -27.40 -0.49
CA PRO A 78 -3.88 -27.92 0.83
C PRO A 78 -4.12 -29.43 0.87
N LEU A 79 -3.27 -30.14 1.61
CA LEU A 79 -3.40 -31.58 1.81
C LEU A 79 -4.71 -31.92 2.53
N ASP A 80 -5.22 -33.14 2.33
CA ASP A 80 -6.46 -33.59 2.97
C ASP A 80 -6.46 -33.36 4.49
N GLY A 81 -7.50 -32.69 4.97
CA GLY A 81 -7.65 -32.32 6.38
C GLY A 81 -6.93 -31.04 6.81
N TRP A 82 -6.26 -30.33 5.90
CA TRP A 82 -5.65 -29.02 6.14
C TRP A 82 -6.49 -27.91 5.50
N THR A 83 -6.62 -26.79 6.21
CA THR A 83 -7.27 -25.58 5.70
C THR A 83 -6.20 -24.55 5.39
N ALA A 84 -6.18 -24.00 4.17
CA ALA A 84 -5.36 -22.86 3.80
C ALA A 84 -6.15 -21.56 3.99
N GLU A 85 -5.52 -20.54 4.59
CA GLU A 85 -6.06 -19.18 4.64
C GLU A 85 -5.56 -18.37 3.42
N GLU A 86 -6.34 -17.36 3.03
CA GLU A 86 -5.97 -16.42 1.98
C GLU A 86 -4.65 -15.70 2.32
N VAL A 87 -3.72 -15.69 1.36
CA VAL A 87 -2.41 -15.06 1.56
C VAL A 87 -2.58 -13.54 1.55
N GLN A 88 -2.68 -12.93 2.73
CA GLN A 88 -2.58 -11.48 2.88
C GLN A 88 -1.11 -11.05 2.92
N SER A 89 -0.66 -10.35 1.88
CA SER A 89 0.66 -9.69 1.90
C SER A 89 0.59 -8.43 2.77
N GLN A 90 1.20 -8.48 3.94
CA GLN A 90 1.59 -7.27 4.68
C GLN A 90 2.99 -6.89 4.23
N ALA A 91 3.12 -5.72 3.61
CA ALA A 91 4.42 -5.13 3.33
C ALA A 91 5.10 -4.84 4.67
N ALA A 92 6.02 -5.70 5.09
CA ALA A 92 6.88 -5.44 6.23
C ALA A 92 7.85 -4.33 5.83
N GLY A 93 7.53 -3.09 6.18
CA GLY A 93 8.44 -1.95 6.04
C GLY A 93 9.68 -2.15 6.91
N ALA A 94 10.85 -1.91 6.35
CA ALA A 94 12.13 -1.86 7.05
C ALA A 94 12.33 -0.49 7.71
#